data_AF-A0A059X8Z5-F1
#
_entry.id   AF-A0A059X8Z5-F1
#
_cell.length_a   1.000
_cell.length_b   1.000
_cell.length_c   1.000
_cell.angle_alpha   90.00
_cell.angle_beta   90.00
_cell.angle_gamma   90.00
#
_symmetry.space_group_name_H-M   'P 1'
#
loop_
_entity.id
_entity.type
_entity.pdbx_description
1 polymer ?
#
loop_
_entity_poly.entity_id
_entity_poly.type
_entity_poly.pdbx_seq_one_letter_code
_entity_poly.pdbx_strand_id
1 'polypeptide(L)'
;GQQRTLYSLMYDMIILSSNLATNLVIERVGAVNVTATMRELGAKDIEVLRGVEDDKAFEKGLNNSITAYDQMLIMKKIAQGEAVSADASVAMMNILFDQRFRDIIPAKLPTDVRVAHKTGWIVGLAHDCAIVELPDGRRYILILLSRKLTNHEKGIEAMANVSRIVYDHIMHK
;
A
#
# COMPACT_ATOMS: atom_id res chain seq x y z
N GLY A 1 -24.79 2.35 -16.76
CA GLY A 1 -23.79 2.06 -15.71
C GLY A 1 -24.45 1.29 -14.58
N GLN A 2 -23.68 0.62 -13.73
CA GLN A 2 -24.17 -0.12 -12.55
C GLN A 2 -23.84 0.66 -11.27
N GLN A 3 -24.77 0.71 -10.31
CA GLN A 3 -24.50 1.29 -8.99
C GLN A 3 -23.65 0.32 -8.15
N ARG A 4 -22.69 0.87 -7.41
CA ARG A 4 -21.73 0.13 -6.58
C ARG A 4 -21.70 0.75 -5.18
N THR A 5 -21.51 -0.07 -4.15
CA THR A 5 -21.34 0.43 -2.78
C THR A 5 -19.94 1.03 -2.62
N LEU A 6 -19.78 1.99 -1.70
CA LEU A 6 -18.47 2.55 -1.37
C LEU A 6 -17.48 1.46 -0.94
N TYR A 7 -17.95 0.46 -0.17
CA TYR A 7 -17.14 -0.69 0.20
C TYR A 7 -16.59 -1.43 -1.03
N SER A 8 -17.44 -1.72 -2.02
CA SER A 8 -16.97 -2.42 -3.23
C SER A 8 -15.96 -1.61 -4.04
N LEU A 9 -16.05 -0.28 -4.02
CA LEU A 9 -15.05 0.59 -4.65
C LEU A 9 -13.73 0.55 -3.86
N MET A 10 -13.77 0.65 -2.53
CA MET A 10 -12.57 0.53 -1.69
C MET A 10 -11.91 -0.85 -1.84
N TYR A 11 -12.72 -1.91 -1.94
CA TYR A 11 -12.23 -3.27 -2.14
C TYR A 11 -11.46 -3.38 -3.47
N ASP A 12 -12.07 -3.01 -4.59
CA ASP A 12 -11.44 -3.06 -5.92
C ASP A 12 -10.24 -2.09 -6.05
N MET A 13 -10.31 -0.92 -5.42
CA MET A 13 -9.19 0.04 -5.33
C MET A 13 -7.96 -0.60 -4.70
N ILE A 14 -8.14 -1.44 -3.68
CA ILE A 14 -7.02 -2.11 -3.01
C ILE A 14 -6.64 -3.37 -3.78
N ILE A 15 -7.54 -4.35 -3.93
CA ILE A 15 -7.18 -5.71 -4.36
C ILE A 15 -6.82 -5.83 -5.83
N LEU A 16 -7.32 -4.92 -6.66
CA LEU A 16 -7.09 -4.86 -8.11
C LEU A 16 -6.44 -3.56 -8.55
N SER A 17 -6.10 -2.66 -7.61
CA SER A 17 -5.52 -1.34 -7.92
C SER A 17 -6.36 -0.53 -8.92
N SER A 18 -7.69 -0.64 -8.86
CA SER A 18 -8.59 0.00 -9.83
C SER A 18 -8.50 1.52 -9.79
N ASN A 19 -8.01 2.12 -10.88
CA ASN A 19 -7.89 3.57 -11.01
C ASN A 19 -9.25 4.27 -11.02
N LEU A 20 -10.25 3.69 -11.70
CA LEU A 20 -11.63 4.21 -11.66
C LEU A 20 -12.19 4.22 -10.23
N ALA A 21 -12.03 3.11 -9.50
CA ALA A 21 -12.52 3.04 -8.12
C ALA A 21 -11.79 4.05 -7.22
N THR A 22 -10.48 4.18 -7.37
CA THR A 22 -9.66 5.18 -6.68
C THR A 22 -10.18 6.59 -6.92
N ASN A 23 -10.42 6.94 -8.18
CA ASN A 23 -10.89 8.28 -8.56
C ASN A 23 -12.30 8.57 -8.04
N LEU A 24 -13.22 7.60 -8.07
CA LEU A 24 -14.56 7.76 -7.49
C LEU A 24 -14.54 7.93 -5.96
N VAL A 25 -13.64 7.22 -5.28
CA VAL A 25 -13.45 7.39 -3.82
C VAL A 25 -12.85 8.78 -3.53
N ILE A 26 -11.83 9.20 -4.28
CA ILE A 26 -11.21 10.53 -4.15
C ILE A 26 -12.22 11.65 -4.43
N GLU A 27 -13.07 11.52 -5.45
CA GLU A 27 -14.14 12.48 -5.74
C GLU A 27 -15.12 12.58 -4.56
N ARG A 28 -15.41 11.46 -3.90
CA ARG A 28 -16.35 11.42 -2.78
C ARG A 28 -15.81 12.04 -1.49
N VAL A 29 -14.52 11.88 -1.21
CA VAL A 29 -13.90 12.30 0.07
C VAL A 29 -13.02 13.54 -0.05
N GLY A 30 -12.47 13.84 -1.23
CA GLY A 30 -11.56 14.94 -1.50
C GLY A 30 -10.08 14.64 -1.14
N ALA A 31 -9.17 14.93 -2.07
CA ALA A 31 -7.72 14.69 -1.90
C ALA A 31 -7.10 15.44 -0.70
N VAL A 32 -7.56 16.67 -0.43
CA VAL A 32 -7.15 17.46 0.73
C VAL A 32 -7.51 16.75 2.04
N ASN A 33 -8.71 16.16 2.12
CA ASN A 33 -9.14 15.43 3.31
C ASN A 33 -8.34 14.13 3.48
N VAL A 34 -8.00 13.44 2.39
CA VAL A 34 -7.09 12.28 2.45
C VAL A 34 -5.75 12.68 3.05
N THR A 35 -5.15 13.77 2.57
CA THR A 35 -3.89 14.29 3.13
C THR A 35 -4.05 14.69 4.60
N ALA A 36 -5.15 15.36 4.98
CA ALA A 36 -5.43 15.70 6.37
C ALA A 36 -5.52 14.47 7.28
N THR A 37 -6.23 13.42 6.84
CA THR A 37 -6.28 12.13 7.57
C THR A 37 -4.89 11.51 7.69
N MET A 38 -4.02 11.60 6.68
CA MET A 38 -2.65 11.12 6.82
C MET A 38 -1.88 11.88 7.91
N ARG A 39 -2.09 13.20 8.04
CA ARG A 39 -1.50 14.01 9.11
C ARG A 39 -2.00 13.56 10.49
N GLU A 40 -3.28 13.26 10.64
CA GLU A 40 -3.87 12.74 11.88
C GLU A 40 -3.27 11.37 12.27
N LEU A 41 -2.93 10.54 11.28
CA LEU A 41 -2.23 9.27 11.49
C LEU A 41 -0.73 9.44 11.82
N GLY A 42 -0.22 10.68 11.79
CA GLY A 42 1.18 11.01 12.06
C GLY A 42 2.10 11.00 10.84
N ALA A 43 1.57 10.72 9.65
CA ALA A 43 2.30 10.75 8.39
C ALA A 43 2.35 12.19 7.84
N LYS A 44 3.53 12.82 7.92
CA LYS A 44 3.68 14.29 7.74
C LYS A 44 4.10 14.72 6.34
N ASP A 45 4.65 13.82 5.55
CA ASP A 45 5.31 14.10 4.29
C ASP A 45 4.55 13.55 3.08
N ILE A 46 3.74 12.50 3.27
CA ILE A 46 2.83 11.95 2.25
C ILE A 46 1.84 13.02 1.80
N GLU A 47 1.61 13.12 0.51
CA GLU A 47 0.71 14.12 -0.06
C GLU A 47 -0.11 13.52 -1.19
N VAL A 48 -1.44 13.66 -1.07
CA VAL A 48 -2.40 13.33 -2.11
C VAL A 48 -2.98 14.64 -2.63
N LEU A 49 -2.58 15.01 -3.83
CA LEU A 49 -2.99 16.24 -4.50
C LEU A 49 -4.27 16.03 -5.31
N ARG A 50 -4.45 14.81 -5.85
CA ARG A 50 -5.47 14.49 -6.86
C ARG A 50 -5.70 12.98 -6.99
N GLY A 51 -6.67 12.64 -7.83
CA GLY A 51 -6.83 11.29 -8.36
C GLY A 51 -5.65 10.82 -9.21
N VAL A 52 -5.72 9.56 -9.63
CA VAL A 52 -4.72 8.87 -10.46
C VAL A 52 -5.05 8.98 -11.95
N GLU A 53 -4.07 8.67 -12.82
CA GLU A 53 -4.19 8.78 -14.30
C GLU A 53 -4.48 10.20 -14.83
N ASP A 54 -3.98 11.24 -14.16
CA ASP A 54 -3.98 12.62 -14.66
C ASP A 54 -2.60 13.01 -15.19
N ASP A 55 -2.38 12.71 -16.48
CA ASP A 55 -1.12 12.97 -17.19
C ASP A 55 -0.82 14.48 -17.29
N LYS A 56 -1.86 15.32 -17.48
CA LYS A 56 -1.69 16.78 -17.57
C LYS A 56 -1.14 17.37 -16.28
N ALA A 57 -1.59 16.86 -15.13
CA ALA A 57 -1.05 17.26 -13.84
C ALA A 57 0.35 16.67 -13.60
N PHE A 58 0.59 15.42 -14.02
CA PHE A 58 1.91 14.77 -13.95
C PHE A 58 2.98 15.57 -14.71
N GLU A 59 2.70 15.98 -15.95
CA GLU A 59 3.60 16.80 -16.78
C GLU A 59 3.92 18.16 -16.16
N LYS A 60 3.01 18.70 -15.33
CA LYS A 60 3.20 19.94 -14.56
C LYS A 60 3.91 19.72 -13.21
N GLY A 61 4.34 18.49 -12.91
CA GLY A 61 5.01 18.14 -11.66
C GLY A 61 4.08 18.03 -10.45
N LEU A 62 2.76 18.05 -10.64
CA LEU A 62 1.77 17.93 -9.57
C LEU A 62 1.53 16.44 -9.29
N ASN A 63 2.43 15.85 -8.49
CA ASN A 63 2.45 14.42 -8.22
C ASN A 63 2.05 14.11 -6.78
N ASN A 64 1.22 13.08 -6.61
CA ASN A 64 1.05 12.43 -5.32
C ASN A 64 2.41 11.86 -4.88
N SER A 65 2.75 12.01 -3.61
CA SER A 65 4.06 11.62 -3.08
C SER A 65 3.92 10.81 -1.80
N ILE A 66 4.84 9.89 -1.56
CA ILE A 66 4.89 9.03 -0.38
C ILE A 66 6.32 8.98 0.16
N THR A 67 6.48 8.67 1.44
CA THR A 67 7.76 8.28 2.04
C THR A 67 7.65 6.90 2.66
N ALA A 68 8.77 6.19 2.79
CA ALA A 68 8.77 4.87 3.42
C ALA A 68 8.34 4.96 4.89
N TYR A 69 8.75 6.02 5.58
CA TYR A 69 8.42 6.24 6.98
C TYR A 69 6.92 6.48 7.19
N ASP A 70 6.31 7.33 6.37
CA ASP A 70 4.88 7.63 6.47
C ASP A 70 4.01 6.41 6.16
N GLN A 71 4.36 5.64 5.13
CA GLN A 71 3.70 4.37 4.84
C GLN A 71 3.82 3.39 6.01
N MET A 72 4.99 3.33 6.68
CA MET A 72 5.17 2.51 7.88
C MET A 72 4.25 2.97 9.02
N LEU A 73 4.12 4.28 9.26
CA LEU A 73 3.24 4.82 10.31
C LEU A 73 1.76 4.45 10.05
N ILE A 74 1.30 4.59 8.82
CA ILE A 74 -0.07 4.24 8.43
C ILE A 74 -0.32 2.73 8.64
N MET A 75 0.57 1.89 8.12
CA MET A 75 0.49 0.43 8.30
C MET A 75 0.55 0.03 9.78
N LYS A 76 1.36 0.74 10.58
CA LYS A 76 1.44 0.51 12.03
C LYS A 76 0.12 0.84 12.72
N LYS A 77 -0.51 1.96 12.40
CA LYS A 77 -1.82 2.33 12.95
C LYS A 77 -2.90 1.31 12.57
N ILE A 78 -2.89 0.80 11.35
CA ILE A 78 -3.79 -0.29 10.93
C ILE A 78 -3.51 -1.56 11.75
N ALA A 79 -2.25 -1.99 11.84
CA ALA A 79 -1.87 -3.22 12.54
C ALA A 79 -2.19 -3.19 14.05
N GLN A 80 -2.17 -2.01 14.67
CA GLN A 80 -2.47 -1.79 16.09
C GLN A 80 -3.95 -1.56 16.40
N GLY A 81 -4.83 -1.47 15.38
CA GLY A 81 -6.25 -1.17 15.61
C GLY A 81 -6.54 0.31 15.86
N GLU A 82 -5.60 1.19 15.51
CA GLU A 82 -5.58 2.61 15.86
C GLU A 82 -5.76 3.54 14.65
N ALA A 83 -6.06 3.01 13.46
CA ALA A 83 -6.19 3.84 12.26
C ALA A 83 -7.44 4.74 12.32
N VAL A 84 -8.58 4.17 12.71
CA VAL A 84 -9.85 4.91 12.93
C VAL A 84 -10.56 4.31 14.14
N SER A 85 -10.70 2.98 14.12
CA SER A 85 -11.20 2.15 15.21
C SER A 85 -10.68 0.73 15.02
N ALA A 86 -10.78 -0.11 16.05
CA ALA A 86 -10.39 -1.51 15.96
C ALA A 86 -11.14 -2.24 14.83
N ASP A 87 -12.46 -2.07 14.72
CA ASP A 87 -13.29 -2.70 13.68
C ASP A 87 -12.91 -2.23 12.27
N ALA A 88 -12.67 -0.92 12.10
CA ALA A 88 -12.25 -0.37 10.82
C ALA A 88 -10.86 -0.90 10.42
N SER A 89 -9.93 -0.98 11.37
CA SER A 89 -8.59 -1.56 11.14
C SER A 89 -8.66 -3.05 10.77
N VAL A 90 -9.54 -3.83 11.39
CA VAL A 90 -9.79 -5.22 11.00
C VAL A 90 -10.32 -5.30 9.56
N ALA A 91 -11.28 -4.44 9.20
CA ALA A 91 -11.78 -4.39 7.82
C ALA A 91 -10.68 -4.01 6.83
N MET A 92 -9.85 -3.01 7.13
CA MET A 92 -8.71 -2.61 6.28
C MET A 92 -7.71 -3.76 6.10
N MET A 93 -7.35 -4.45 7.19
CA MET A 93 -6.47 -5.62 7.14
C MET A 93 -7.03 -6.72 6.24
N ASN A 94 -8.32 -7.04 6.35
CA ASN A 94 -8.96 -8.06 5.53
C ASN A 94 -8.89 -7.72 4.03
N ILE A 95 -9.15 -6.48 3.65
CA ILE A 95 -9.03 -6.04 2.25
C ILE A 95 -7.57 -6.15 1.78
N LEU A 96 -6.61 -5.73 2.60
CA LEU A 96 -5.18 -5.79 2.27
C LEU A 96 -4.66 -7.23 2.13
N PHE A 97 -5.21 -8.19 2.87
CA PHE A 97 -4.88 -9.62 2.72
C PHE A 97 -5.35 -10.20 1.38
N ASP A 98 -6.42 -9.65 0.81
CA ASP A 98 -7.01 -10.12 -0.45
C ASP A 98 -6.31 -9.57 -1.71
N GLN A 99 -5.21 -8.82 -1.54
CA GLN A 99 -4.40 -8.26 -2.61
C GLN A 99 -4.00 -9.32 -3.64
N ARG A 100 -4.21 -9.03 -4.92
CA ARG A 100 -3.95 -9.97 -6.03
C ARG A 100 -2.55 -9.82 -6.63
N PHE A 101 -1.95 -8.64 -6.57
CA PHE A 101 -0.58 -8.42 -7.04
C PHE A 101 0.41 -8.78 -5.94
N ARG A 102 1.03 -9.96 -6.04
CA ARG A 102 1.83 -10.59 -4.98
C ARG A 102 3.30 -10.83 -5.37
N ASP A 103 3.78 -10.12 -6.38
CA ASP A 103 5.06 -10.27 -7.05
C ASP A 103 6.25 -9.58 -6.35
N ILE A 104 5.99 -8.74 -5.34
CA ILE A 104 7.04 -8.05 -4.56
C ILE A 104 7.23 -8.69 -3.17
N ILE A 105 6.62 -8.14 -2.11
CA ILE A 105 6.90 -8.60 -0.74
C ILE A 105 6.50 -10.07 -0.53
N PRO A 106 5.32 -10.55 -0.96
CA PRO A 106 4.92 -11.92 -0.74
C PRO A 106 5.66 -12.95 -1.59
N ALA A 107 6.30 -12.54 -2.70
CA ALA A 107 6.67 -13.45 -3.79
C ALA A 107 7.61 -14.59 -3.41
N LYS A 108 8.47 -14.37 -2.39
CA LYS A 108 9.48 -15.33 -1.93
C LYS A 108 9.27 -15.77 -0.48
N LEU A 109 8.16 -15.36 0.14
CA LEU A 109 7.81 -15.78 1.50
C LEU A 109 7.14 -17.15 1.49
N PRO A 110 7.28 -17.95 2.56
CA PRO A 110 6.56 -19.20 2.73
C PRO A 110 5.03 -19.02 2.67
N THR A 111 4.31 -20.08 2.28
CA THR A 111 2.86 -20.02 2.03
C THR A 111 2.00 -19.86 3.28
N ASP A 112 2.55 -20.17 4.46
CA ASP A 112 1.92 -19.99 5.77
C ASP A 112 2.11 -18.57 6.33
N VAL A 113 2.91 -17.72 5.67
CA VAL A 113 3.04 -16.30 5.98
C VAL A 113 1.91 -15.51 5.32
N ARG A 114 1.13 -14.82 6.14
CA ARG A 114 0.05 -13.96 5.66
C ARG A 114 0.59 -12.55 5.44
N VAL A 115 0.24 -11.94 4.32
CA VAL A 115 0.72 -10.60 3.96
C VAL A 115 -0.47 -9.71 3.61
N ALA A 116 -0.72 -8.70 4.45
CA ALA A 116 -1.65 -7.61 4.16
C ALA A 116 -0.85 -6.48 3.52
N HIS A 117 -1.06 -6.20 2.23
CA HIS A 117 -0.18 -5.28 1.50
C HIS A 117 -0.83 -4.52 0.34
N LYS A 118 -0.13 -3.50 -0.14
CA LYS A 118 -0.49 -2.75 -1.33
C LYS A 118 0.74 -2.43 -2.18
N THR A 119 0.66 -2.85 -3.44
CA THR A 119 1.64 -2.51 -4.48
C THR A 119 1.32 -1.20 -5.17
N GLY A 120 2.31 -0.59 -5.82
CA GLY A 120 2.10 0.54 -6.73
C GLY A 120 3.25 0.65 -7.73
N TRP A 121 2.93 0.91 -8.98
CA TRP A 121 3.94 1.03 -10.03
C TRP A 121 3.52 2.05 -11.09
N ILE A 122 4.53 2.73 -11.62
CA ILE A 122 4.46 3.53 -12.85
C ILE A 122 5.81 3.37 -13.56
N VAL A 123 5.98 3.97 -14.74
CA VAL A 123 7.27 3.93 -15.44
C VAL A 123 8.39 4.44 -14.52
N GLY A 124 9.39 3.59 -14.28
CA GLY A 124 10.55 3.90 -13.44
C GLY A 124 10.35 3.78 -11.94
N LEU A 125 9.15 3.45 -11.44
CA LEU A 125 8.85 3.23 -10.02
C LEU A 125 8.17 1.88 -9.80
N ALA A 126 8.55 1.19 -8.72
CA ALA A 126 7.81 0.04 -8.18
C ALA A 126 7.88 0.10 -6.65
N HIS A 127 6.75 -0.17 -6.01
CA HIS A 127 6.56 -0.03 -4.56
C HIS A 127 5.72 -1.19 -4.02
N ASP A 128 5.98 -1.56 -2.77
CA ASP A 128 5.09 -2.40 -1.97
C ASP A 128 5.21 -2.03 -0.48
N CYS A 129 4.09 -2.01 0.22
CA CYS A 129 4.04 -1.80 1.66
C CYS A 129 3.19 -2.89 2.30
N ALA A 130 3.71 -3.53 3.35
CA ALA A 130 3.11 -4.71 3.93
C ALA A 130 3.14 -4.75 5.46
N ILE A 131 2.09 -5.32 6.03
CA ILE A 131 2.07 -5.93 7.35
C ILE A 131 2.18 -7.44 7.13
N VAL A 132 3.29 -8.02 7.59
CA VAL A 132 3.58 -9.45 7.44
C VAL A 132 3.29 -10.14 8.77
N GLU A 133 2.41 -11.14 8.74
CA GLU A 133 2.01 -11.96 9.88
C GLU A 133 2.63 -13.35 9.76
N LEU A 134 3.46 -13.68 10.75
CA LEU A 134 4.17 -14.95 10.85
C LEU A 134 3.24 -16.04 11.44
N PRO A 135 3.54 -17.32 11.20
CA PRO A 135 2.76 -18.44 11.75
C PRO A 135 2.69 -18.46 13.29
N ASP A 136 3.68 -17.88 13.96
CA ASP A 136 3.74 -17.78 15.43
C ASP A 136 2.99 -16.55 15.99
N GLY A 137 2.30 -15.80 15.14
CA GLY A 137 1.52 -14.61 15.50
C GLY A 137 2.34 -13.32 15.61
N ARG A 138 3.67 -13.37 15.49
CA ARG A 138 4.48 -12.14 15.38
C ARG A 138 4.14 -11.41 14.08
N ARG A 139 4.28 -10.09 14.11
CA ARG A 139 4.06 -9.22 12.96
C ARG A 139 5.24 -8.28 12.76
N TYR A 140 5.56 -7.98 11.51
CA TYR A 140 6.46 -6.88 11.17
C TYR A 140 5.91 -6.08 9.98
N ILE A 141 6.39 -4.84 9.84
CA ILE A 141 6.04 -3.96 8.73
C ILE A 141 7.25 -3.81 7.83
N LEU A 142 7.04 -3.94 6.52
CA LEU A 142 8.07 -3.77 5.51
C LEU A 142 7.58 -2.84 4.42
N ILE A 143 8.37 -1.80 4.12
CA ILE A 143 8.09 -0.82 3.07
C ILE A 143 9.25 -0.83 2.09
N LEU A 144 8.97 -1.12 0.83
CA LEU A 144 9.95 -1.15 -0.26
C LEU A 144 9.55 -0.12 -1.31
N LEU A 145 10.38 0.91 -1.48
CA LEU A 145 10.20 1.94 -2.50
C LEU A 145 11.43 1.95 -3.42
N SER A 146 11.21 2.12 -4.73
CA SER A 146 12.28 2.37 -5.70
C SER A 146 12.07 3.65 -6.47
N ARG A 147 13.12 4.12 -7.12
CA ARG A 147 13.03 5.20 -8.09
C ARG A 147 14.02 4.98 -9.21
N LYS A 148 13.72 5.54 -10.39
CA LYS A 148 14.61 5.49 -11.57
C LYS A 148 14.97 4.05 -11.97
N LEU A 149 14.02 3.11 -11.84
CA LEU A 149 14.20 1.76 -12.34
C LEU A 149 14.28 1.80 -13.88
N THR A 150 15.38 1.30 -14.42
CA THR A 150 15.56 1.13 -15.87
C THR A 150 15.13 -0.25 -16.35
N ASN A 151 15.06 -1.22 -15.44
CA ASN A 151 14.52 -2.55 -15.68
C ASN A 151 13.54 -2.90 -14.55
N HIS A 152 12.26 -2.97 -14.88
CA HIS A 152 11.18 -3.17 -13.93
C HIS A 152 11.22 -4.56 -13.28
N GLU A 153 11.36 -5.61 -14.09
CA GLU A 153 11.39 -7.01 -13.63
C GLU A 153 12.55 -7.26 -12.66
N LYS A 154 13.76 -6.80 -12.99
CA LYS A 154 14.91 -6.89 -12.08
C LYS A 154 14.71 -6.10 -10.80
N GLY A 155 14.01 -4.96 -10.87
CA GLY A 155 13.64 -4.17 -9.70
C GLY A 155 12.71 -4.93 -8.77
N ILE A 156 11.64 -5.53 -9.32
CA ILE A 156 10.70 -6.38 -8.58
C ILE A 156 11.43 -7.57 -7.95
N GLU A 157 12.26 -8.27 -8.72
CA GLU A 157 13.01 -9.44 -8.23
C GLU A 157 13.95 -9.05 -7.07
N ALA A 158 14.66 -7.93 -7.20
CA ALA A 158 15.52 -7.42 -6.13
C ALA A 158 14.73 -7.11 -4.86
N MET A 159 13.55 -6.50 -4.96
CA MET A 159 12.69 -6.24 -3.82
C MET A 159 12.15 -7.52 -3.17
N ALA A 160 11.74 -8.50 -3.97
CA ALA A 160 11.32 -9.80 -3.46
C ALA A 160 12.47 -10.51 -2.71
N ASN A 161 13.71 -10.39 -3.20
CA ASN A 161 14.90 -10.89 -2.51
C ASN A 161 15.13 -10.17 -1.17
N VAL A 162 15.00 -8.84 -1.13
CA VAL A 162 15.11 -8.07 0.12
C VAL A 162 14.03 -8.50 1.12
N SER A 163 12.78 -8.68 0.67
CA SER A 163 11.70 -9.19 1.51
C SER A 163 12.05 -10.53 2.16
N ARG A 164 12.60 -11.46 1.36
CA ARG A 164 13.04 -12.77 1.86
C ARG A 164 14.16 -12.66 2.91
N ILE A 165 15.17 -11.83 2.65
CA ILE A 165 16.28 -11.61 3.59
C ILE A 165 15.78 -11.06 4.93
N VAL A 166 14.84 -10.10 4.88
CA VAL A 166 14.23 -9.54 6.11
C VAL A 166 13.45 -10.61 6.86
N TYR A 167 12.64 -11.42 6.15
CA TYR A 167 11.91 -12.53 6.75
C TYR A 167 12.84 -13.51 7.46
N ASP A 168 13.88 -14.00 6.78
CA ASP A 168 14.82 -14.96 7.34
C ASP A 168 15.50 -14.39 8.61
N HIS A 169 15.90 -13.11 8.59
CA HIS A 169 16.46 -12.43 9.76
C HIS A 169 15.50 -12.34 10.96
N ILE A 170 14.21 -12.09 10.71
CA ILE A 170 13.20 -12.04 11.77
C ILE A 170 12.92 -13.43 12.34
N MET A 171 12.91 -14.47 11.51
CA MET A 171 12.67 -15.85 11.95
C MET A 171 13.81 -16.40 12.83
N HIS A 172 15.03 -15.90 12.66
CA HIS A 172 16.19 -16.30 13.47
C HIS A 172 16.37 -15.47 14.77
N LYS A 173 15.48 -14.52 15.04
CA LYS A 173 15.39 -13.81 16.33
C LYS A 173 14.32 -14.42 17.22
#